data_AF-A0A3A8QKI7-F1
#
_entry.id   AF-A0A3A8QKI7-F1
#
_cell.length_a   1.000
_cell.length_b   1.000
_cell.length_c   1.000
_cell.angle_alpha   90.00
_cell.angle_beta   90.00
_cell.angle_gamma   90.00
#
_symmetry.space_group_name_H-M   'P 1'
#
loop_
_entity.id
_entity.type
_entity.pdbx_description
1 polymer ?
#
loop_
_entity_poly.entity_id
_entity_poly.type
_entity_poly.pdbx_seq_one_letter_code
_entity_poly.pdbx_strand_id
1 'polypeptide(L)'
;MKKTLLSAMTLCTLGLSGCGDDTTDPPVDTKPKLDSQSNILAFLEGKTLVMTGDNIPSHPLSLDEDINWGSASQCFQTVTISVGGNNFHVNSVPGTLRNSPGVGQPGSTCDHAAAQNALVFDSKAVTLTNIAADGSCFEVLVDYGSFKQEGRARFSEDTKKLSMELYFEAKATGWHCADGAVGAKSISTSGQAFTGNAVQVYEISG
;
A
#
# COMPACT_ATOMS: atom_id res chain seq x y z
N MET A 1 23.85 -26.44 74.00
CA MET A 1 23.35 -27.80 73.73
C MET A 1 23.31 -28.03 72.23
N LYS A 2 23.71 -29.25 71.80
CA LYS A 2 23.64 -29.86 70.45
C LYS A 2 24.62 -29.38 69.36
N LYS A 3 25.67 -30.20 69.24
CA LYS A 3 26.50 -30.48 68.06
C LYS A 3 25.66 -31.18 66.98
N THR A 4 25.95 -30.93 65.69
CA THR A 4 26.17 -32.02 64.72
C THR A 4 26.95 -31.54 63.49
N LEU A 5 28.05 -32.24 63.22
CA LEU A 5 28.81 -32.26 61.98
C LEU A 5 27.99 -32.93 60.86
N LEU A 6 28.31 -32.66 59.59
CA LEU A 6 28.75 -33.68 58.64
C LEU A 6 29.22 -33.06 57.32
N SER A 7 30.46 -33.42 56.99
CA SER A 7 31.14 -33.20 55.71
C SER A 7 30.45 -33.95 54.58
N ALA A 8 30.49 -33.37 53.37
CA ALA A 8 30.52 -34.13 52.14
C ALA A 8 31.59 -33.52 51.21
N MET A 9 32.72 -34.22 51.11
CA MET A 9 33.61 -34.13 49.96
C MET A 9 32.82 -34.58 48.72
N THR A 10 32.92 -33.89 47.58
CA THR A 10 33.33 -34.56 46.33
C THR A 10 33.55 -33.60 45.16
N LEU A 11 34.64 -33.92 44.46
CA LEU A 11 35.01 -33.65 43.06
C LEU A 11 35.35 -32.21 42.64
N CYS A 12 36.66 -31.95 42.60
CA CYS A 12 37.27 -31.20 41.50
C CYS A 12 37.01 -31.92 40.17
N THR A 13 36.36 -31.25 39.24
CA THR A 13 36.57 -31.45 37.80
C THR A 13 36.98 -30.11 37.20
N LEU A 14 38.28 -29.98 36.93
CA LEU A 14 38.81 -29.00 35.99
C LEU A 14 38.33 -29.40 34.59
N GLY A 15 37.33 -28.68 34.07
CA GLY A 15 37.00 -28.67 32.66
C GLY A 15 37.29 -27.28 32.10
N LEU A 16 38.33 -27.17 31.27
CA LEU A 16 38.53 -26.03 30.40
C LEU A 16 37.32 -25.88 29.46
N SER A 17 36.75 -24.68 29.36
CA SER A 17 36.15 -24.22 28.09
C SER A 17 35.90 -22.71 28.13
N GLY A 18 36.62 -22.00 27.28
CA GLY A 18 36.15 -20.80 26.56
C GLY A 18 35.78 -19.57 27.38
N CYS A 19 36.71 -18.60 27.44
CA CYS A 19 36.31 -17.20 27.32
C CYS A 19 35.68 -17.01 25.93
N GLY A 20 34.38 -17.26 25.82
CA GLY A 20 33.59 -16.77 24.70
C GLY A 20 33.16 -15.36 25.06
N ASP A 21 33.66 -14.37 24.34
CA ASP A 21 33.07 -13.04 24.32
C ASP A 21 31.57 -13.20 24.06
N ASP A 22 30.74 -12.92 25.06
CA ASP A 22 29.31 -12.65 24.88
C ASP A 22 29.18 -11.31 24.14
N THR A 23 29.58 -11.27 22.87
CA THR A 23 29.05 -10.29 21.93
C THR A 23 27.61 -10.66 21.73
N THR A 24 26.75 -10.05 22.55
CA THR A 24 25.32 -9.96 22.25
C THR A 24 25.19 -9.17 20.95
N ASP A 25 25.23 -9.89 19.82
CA ASP A 25 24.89 -9.30 18.53
C ASP A 25 23.54 -8.61 18.70
N PRO A 26 23.43 -7.31 18.38
CA PRO A 26 22.16 -6.61 18.49
C PRO A 26 21.12 -7.35 17.63
N PRO A 27 19.86 -7.46 18.10
CA PRO A 27 18.84 -8.17 17.36
C PRO A 27 18.76 -7.61 15.94
N VAL A 28 18.96 -8.48 14.95
CA VAL A 28 18.81 -8.13 13.54
C VAL A 28 17.34 -7.79 13.31
N ASP A 29 17.06 -6.54 12.96
CA ASP A 29 15.72 -6.13 12.56
C ASP A 29 15.38 -6.85 11.24
N THR A 30 14.46 -7.80 11.32
CA THR A 30 14.01 -8.60 10.18
C THR A 30 12.92 -7.89 9.38
N LYS A 31 12.48 -6.70 9.79
CA LYS A 31 11.50 -5.93 9.03
C LYS A 31 12.13 -5.32 7.78
N PRO A 32 11.39 -5.27 6.66
CA PRO A 32 11.85 -4.54 5.49
C PRO A 32 12.04 -3.07 5.85
N LYS A 33 13.14 -2.48 5.38
CA LYS A 33 13.33 -1.03 5.45
C LYS A 33 12.40 -0.39 4.42
N LEU A 34 11.61 0.59 4.83
CA LEU A 34 10.62 1.27 3.98
C LEU A 34 10.81 2.80 4.01
N ASP A 35 12.04 3.24 4.25
CA ASP A 35 12.45 4.63 4.52
C ASP A 35 12.91 5.41 3.27
N SER A 36 12.94 4.77 2.10
CA SER A 36 13.41 5.37 0.85
C SER A 36 12.76 4.73 -0.37
N GLN A 37 12.77 5.43 -1.51
CA GLN A 37 12.18 4.93 -2.75
C GLN A 37 12.83 3.61 -3.17
N SER A 38 14.17 3.52 -3.09
CA SER A 38 14.90 2.30 -3.44
C SER A 38 14.50 1.13 -2.55
N ASN A 39 14.32 1.36 -1.25
CA ASN A 39 13.97 0.29 -0.31
C ASN A 39 12.52 -0.16 -0.48
N ILE A 40 11.59 0.77 -0.70
CA ILE A 40 10.18 0.45 -0.98
C ILE A 40 10.05 -0.32 -2.31
N LEU A 41 10.69 0.15 -3.39
CA LEU A 41 10.61 -0.54 -4.68
C LEU A 41 11.31 -1.90 -4.63
N ALA A 42 12.44 -2.02 -3.92
CA ALA A 42 13.09 -3.32 -3.71
C ALA A 42 12.21 -4.28 -2.89
N PHE A 43 11.46 -3.78 -1.90
CA PHE A 43 10.50 -4.60 -1.16
C PHE A 43 9.34 -5.07 -2.06
N LEU A 44 8.86 -4.22 -2.97
CA LEU A 44 7.76 -4.53 -3.87
C LEU A 44 8.16 -5.34 -5.11
N GLU A 45 9.44 -5.38 -5.47
CA GLU A 45 9.93 -6.05 -6.67
C GLU A 45 9.49 -7.52 -6.73
N GLY A 46 8.90 -7.92 -7.86
CA GLY A 46 8.38 -9.27 -8.09
C GLY A 46 7.05 -9.57 -7.38
N LYS A 47 6.53 -8.65 -6.56
CA LYS A 47 5.24 -8.79 -5.88
C LYS A 47 4.09 -8.36 -6.77
N THR A 48 2.91 -8.84 -6.39
CA THR A 48 1.63 -8.48 -6.99
C THR A 48 0.74 -7.83 -5.93
N LEU A 49 0.18 -6.67 -6.27
CA LEU A 49 -0.75 -5.90 -5.46
C LEU A 49 -2.16 -6.11 -6.02
N VAL A 50 -3.11 -6.57 -5.20
CA VAL A 50 -4.47 -6.89 -5.66
C VAL A 50 -5.51 -6.11 -4.87
N MET A 51 -6.34 -5.34 -5.59
CA MET A 51 -7.51 -4.67 -5.04
C MET A 51 -8.79 -5.33 -5.59
N THR A 52 -9.68 -5.77 -4.69
CA THR A 52 -10.98 -6.38 -5.04
C THR A 52 -11.94 -6.30 -3.85
N GLY A 53 -13.24 -6.44 -4.09
CA GLY A 53 -14.28 -6.42 -3.06
C GLY A 53 -14.25 -5.14 -2.23
N ASP A 54 -14.35 -5.27 -0.90
CA ASP A 54 -14.36 -4.14 0.05
C ASP A 54 -13.08 -3.28 0.04
N ASN A 55 -12.02 -3.74 -0.63
CA ASN A 55 -10.80 -2.97 -0.81
C ASN A 55 -10.91 -1.92 -1.95
N ILE A 56 -11.96 -2.01 -2.78
CA ILE A 56 -12.30 -1.00 -3.79
C ILE A 56 -13.12 0.09 -3.08
N PRO A 57 -12.66 1.35 -3.08
CA PRO A 57 -13.39 2.42 -2.43
C PRO A 57 -14.51 2.93 -3.34
N SER A 58 -15.42 3.75 -2.83
CA SER A 58 -16.53 4.28 -3.63
C SER A 58 -16.16 5.40 -4.60
N HIS A 59 -15.03 6.06 -4.38
CA HIS A 59 -14.55 7.18 -5.19
C HIS A 59 -13.06 7.02 -5.54
N PRO A 60 -12.63 5.90 -6.15
CA PRO A 60 -11.26 5.72 -6.60
C PRO A 60 -10.87 6.88 -7.52
N LEU A 61 -9.66 7.40 -7.36
CA LEU A 61 -9.19 8.58 -8.11
C LEU A 61 -10.11 9.82 -8.00
N SER A 62 -10.88 9.92 -6.91
CA SER A 62 -11.95 10.90 -6.63
C SER A 62 -13.18 10.87 -7.53
N LEU A 63 -13.32 9.86 -8.39
CA LEU A 63 -14.48 9.71 -9.25
C LEU A 63 -15.45 8.71 -8.64
N ASP A 64 -16.71 9.11 -8.47
CA ASP A 64 -17.80 8.24 -8.05
C ASP A 64 -17.91 7.04 -8.99
N GLU A 65 -17.76 5.83 -8.44
CA GLU A 65 -17.79 4.57 -9.19
C GLU A 65 -19.16 4.27 -9.81
N ASP A 66 -20.23 4.86 -9.28
CA ASP A 66 -21.61 4.72 -9.78
C ASP A 66 -21.93 5.69 -10.93
N ILE A 67 -20.95 6.47 -11.38
CA ILE A 67 -21.09 7.37 -12.52
C ILE A 67 -20.29 6.86 -13.71
N ASN A 68 -20.94 6.88 -14.88
CA ASN A 68 -20.27 6.63 -16.14
C ASN A 68 -19.40 7.83 -16.54
N TRP A 69 -18.09 7.71 -16.41
CA TRP A 69 -17.12 8.72 -16.84
C TRP A 69 -16.51 8.39 -18.21
N GLY A 70 -17.18 7.56 -19.01
CA GLY A 70 -16.64 7.05 -20.27
C GLY A 70 -15.39 6.21 -20.03
N SER A 71 -14.30 6.51 -20.73
CA SER A 71 -13.01 5.80 -20.57
C SER A 71 -12.35 6.00 -19.21
N ALA A 72 -12.81 6.97 -18.41
CA ALA A 72 -12.32 7.22 -17.05
C ALA A 72 -13.25 6.62 -15.98
N SER A 73 -14.23 5.78 -16.34
CA SER A 73 -15.10 5.13 -15.35
C SER A 73 -14.28 4.28 -14.39
N GLN A 74 -14.62 4.32 -13.10
CA GLN A 74 -13.85 3.64 -12.06
C GLN A 74 -14.61 2.49 -11.38
N CYS A 75 -15.66 1.98 -12.03
CA CYS A 75 -16.34 0.78 -11.60
C CYS A 75 -15.42 -0.43 -11.83
N PHE A 76 -14.69 -0.85 -10.80
CA PHE A 76 -13.71 -1.94 -10.89
C PHE A 76 -14.27 -3.24 -10.33
N GLN A 77 -13.98 -4.38 -10.95
CA GLN A 77 -14.11 -5.67 -10.27
C GLN A 77 -12.82 -6.02 -9.52
N THR A 78 -11.69 -5.89 -10.21
CA THR A 78 -10.37 -6.19 -9.68
C THR A 78 -9.34 -5.27 -10.34
N VAL A 79 -8.36 -4.82 -9.57
CA VAL A 79 -7.15 -4.19 -10.10
C VAL A 79 -5.94 -4.95 -9.57
N THR A 80 -5.09 -5.39 -10.48
CA THR A 80 -3.85 -6.09 -10.18
C THR A 80 -2.67 -5.23 -10.66
N ILE A 81 -1.70 -5.02 -9.79
CA ILE A 81 -0.44 -4.33 -10.11
C ILE A 81 0.70 -5.31 -9.93
N SER A 82 1.37 -5.67 -11.01
CA SER A 82 2.64 -6.39 -10.95
C SER A 82 3.78 -5.39 -10.93
N VAL A 83 4.69 -5.54 -9.97
CA VAL A 83 5.83 -4.63 -9.79
C VAL A 83 7.10 -5.30 -10.30
N GLY A 84 7.79 -4.63 -11.23
CA GLY A 84 9.05 -5.12 -11.78
C GLY A 84 9.86 -4.01 -12.43
N GLY A 85 11.17 -4.02 -12.21
CA GLY A 85 12.09 -3.04 -12.80
C GLY A 85 11.72 -1.59 -12.47
N ASN A 86 11.30 -1.34 -11.23
CA ASN A 86 10.81 -0.03 -10.74
C ASN A 86 9.57 0.52 -11.46
N ASN A 87 8.82 -0.33 -12.16
CA ASN A 87 7.61 0.04 -12.88
C ASN A 87 6.41 -0.82 -12.44
N PHE A 88 5.23 -0.30 -12.72
CA PHE A 88 3.95 -0.94 -12.49
C PHE A 88 3.35 -1.41 -13.82
N HIS A 89 3.01 -2.69 -13.88
CA HIS A 89 2.13 -3.25 -14.90
C HIS A 89 0.75 -3.43 -14.28
N VAL A 90 -0.21 -2.61 -14.68
CA VAL A 90 -1.57 -2.60 -14.14
C VAL A 90 -2.50 -3.33 -15.08
N ASN A 91 -3.20 -4.32 -14.54
CA ASN A 91 -4.33 -4.98 -15.17
C ASN A 91 -5.60 -4.63 -14.37
N SER A 92 -6.48 -3.84 -14.97
CA SER A 92 -7.76 -3.45 -14.39
C SER A 92 -8.88 -4.19 -15.10
N VAL A 93 -9.65 -4.97 -14.37
CA VAL A 93 -10.88 -5.60 -14.85
C VAL A 93 -12.04 -4.72 -14.39
N PRO A 94 -12.73 -4.01 -15.29
CA PRO A 94 -13.89 -3.21 -14.91
C PRO A 94 -15.07 -4.11 -14.52
N GLY A 95 -15.89 -3.61 -13.60
CA GLY A 95 -17.27 -4.09 -13.42
C GLY A 95 -18.19 -3.52 -14.49
N THR A 96 -19.49 -3.78 -14.36
CA THR A 96 -20.49 -3.25 -15.32
C THR A 96 -21.31 -2.15 -14.69
N LEU A 97 -21.32 -0.97 -15.32
CA LEU A 97 -22.26 0.10 -14.98
C LEU A 97 -23.67 -0.26 -15.46
N ARG A 98 -24.60 -0.41 -14.51
CA ARG A 98 -26.02 -0.67 -14.78
C ARG A 98 -26.80 0.64 -14.81
N ASN A 99 -27.86 0.66 -15.63
CA ASN A 99 -28.84 1.76 -15.66
C ASN A 99 -28.26 3.15 -15.94
N SER A 100 -27.13 3.23 -16.65
CA SER A 100 -26.46 4.52 -16.89
C SER A 100 -27.34 5.46 -17.71
N PRO A 101 -27.64 6.67 -17.20
CA PRO A 101 -28.40 7.69 -17.95
C PRO A 101 -27.55 8.46 -18.96
N GLY A 102 -26.24 8.19 -19.02
CA GLY A 102 -25.29 8.87 -19.90
C GLY A 102 -23.99 9.23 -19.18
N VAL A 103 -23.01 9.73 -19.94
CA VAL A 103 -21.70 10.12 -19.41
C VAL A 103 -21.84 11.33 -18.48
N GLY A 104 -21.23 11.23 -17.28
CA GLY A 104 -21.22 12.27 -16.25
C GLY A 104 -22.56 12.48 -15.54
N GLN A 105 -23.56 11.63 -15.81
CA GLN A 105 -24.88 11.74 -15.19
C GLN A 105 -25.03 10.77 -14.01
N PRO A 106 -25.57 11.22 -12.86
CA PRO A 106 -25.81 10.36 -11.71
C PRO A 106 -26.96 9.38 -11.98
N GLY A 107 -26.99 8.27 -11.25
CA GLY A 107 -28.08 7.28 -11.29
C GLY A 107 -27.73 5.94 -11.95
N SER A 108 -26.45 5.71 -12.28
CA SER A 108 -25.98 4.36 -12.57
C SER A 108 -25.70 3.60 -11.28
N THR A 109 -25.39 2.31 -11.38
CA THR A 109 -24.88 1.50 -10.26
C THR A 109 -23.76 0.62 -10.77
N CYS A 110 -22.63 0.60 -10.07
CA CYS A 110 -21.53 -0.28 -10.36
C CYS A 110 -21.85 -1.71 -9.91
N ASP A 111 -21.88 -2.63 -10.87
CA ASP A 111 -22.01 -4.07 -10.63
C ASP A 111 -20.62 -4.72 -10.72
N HIS A 112 -19.95 -4.80 -9.56
CA HIS A 112 -18.62 -5.41 -9.41
C HIS A 112 -18.59 -6.90 -9.76
N ALA A 113 -19.73 -7.60 -9.70
CA ALA A 113 -19.82 -9.02 -10.01
C ALA A 113 -19.86 -9.29 -11.53
N ALA A 114 -20.25 -8.29 -12.32
CA ALA A 114 -20.33 -8.38 -13.78
C ALA A 114 -19.07 -7.84 -14.47
N ALA A 115 -18.05 -8.69 -14.56
CA ALA A 115 -16.76 -8.39 -15.17
C ALA A 115 -16.87 -7.95 -16.65
N GLN A 116 -15.99 -7.04 -17.05
CA GLN A 116 -15.75 -6.66 -18.44
C GLN A 116 -14.34 -7.07 -18.89
N ASN A 117 -13.99 -6.73 -20.13
CA ASN A 117 -12.64 -6.98 -20.65
C ASN A 117 -11.60 -6.16 -19.89
N ALA A 118 -10.49 -6.81 -19.57
CA ALA A 118 -9.36 -6.18 -18.92
C ALA A 118 -8.80 -5.00 -19.74
N LEU A 119 -8.43 -3.94 -19.02
CA LEU A 119 -7.65 -2.81 -19.50
C LEU A 119 -6.25 -2.90 -18.90
N VAL A 120 -5.23 -2.64 -19.72
CA VAL A 120 -3.82 -2.78 -19.33
C VAL A 120 -3.11 -1.45 -19.46
N PHE A 121 -2.35 -1.08 -18.42
CA PHE A 121 -1.57 0.15 -18.36
C PHE A 121 -0.17 -0.15 -17.82
N ASP A 122 0.85 0.27 -18.57
CA ASP A 122 2.24 0.18 -18.13
C ASP A 122 2.75 1.56 -17.73
N SER A 123 3.28 1.67 -16.51
CA SER A 123 3.95 2.90 -16.11
C SER A 123 5.22 3.11 -16.93
N LYS A 124 5.52 4.38 -17.22
CA LYS A 124 6.81 4.86 -17.72
C LYS A 124 7.75 5.24 -16.59
N ALA A 125 7.19 5.66 -15.46
CA ALA A 125 7.92 5.97 -14.25
C ALA A 125 7.03 5.82 -13.01
N VAL A 126 7.64 5.38 -11.92
CA VAL A 126 7.09 5.43 -10.56
C VAL A 126 8.06 6.23 -9.70
N THR A 127 7.58 7.31 -9.10
CA THR A 127 8.37 8.18 -8.21
C THR A 127 7.75 8.19 -6.83
N LEU A 128 8.57 7.94 -5.80
CA LEU A 128 8.18 7.93 -4.40
C LEU A 128 8.96 9.01 -3.64
N THR A 129 8.26 9.89 -2.94
CA THR A 129 8.89 11.03 -2.24
C THR A 129 8.29 11.24 -0.86
N ASN A 130 8.88 12.14 -0.06
CA ASN A 130 8.40 12.51 1.28
C ASN A 130 8.11 11.29 2.16
N ILE A 131 9.02 10.31 2.14
CA ILE A 131 8.87 9.00 2.76
C ILE A 131 9.16 9.11 4.26
N ALA A 132 8.18 8.75 5.08
CA ALA A 132 8.37 8.58 6.52
C ALA A 132 9.33 7.41 6.81
N ALA A 133 10.15 7.52 7.86
CA ALA A 133 11.19 6.54 8.17
C ALA A 133 10.68 5.11 8.39
N ASP A 134 9.41 4.94 8.73
CA ASP A 134 8.73 3.67 8.95
C ASP A 134 7.80 3.25 7.80
N GLY A 135 7.76 4.00 6.70
CA GLY A 135 6.85 3.77 5.59
C GLY A 135 5.37 4.05 5.91
N SER A 136 5.08 4.72 7.03
CA SER A 136 3.71 5.05 7.47
C SER A 136 3.01 6.06 6.56
N CYS A 137 3.77 6.83 5.77
CA CYS A 137 3.28 7.64 4.67
C CYS A 137 4.41 7.91 3.67
N PHE A 138 4.08 7.87 2.38
CA PHE A 138 4.92 8.39 1.32
C PHE A 138 4.06 8.89 0.16
N GLU A 139 4.59 9.84 -0.61
CA GLU A 139 3.93 10.38 -1.78
C GLU A 139 4.28 9.57 -3.02
N VAL A 140 3.30 9.35 -3.88
CA VAL A 140 3.39 8.50 -5.07
C VAL A 140 3.03 9.35 -6.28
N LEU A 141 3.86 9.27 -7.31
CA LEU A 141 3.54 9.72 -8.67
C LEU A 141 3.79 8.56 -9.63
N VAL A 142 2.74 8.17 -10.36
CA VAL A 142 2.83 7.14 -11.42
C VAL A 142 2.48 7.78 -12.75
N ASP A 143 3.42 7.71 -13.70
CA ASP A 143 3.24 8.21 -15.06
C ASP A 143 2.96 7.04 -16.01
N TYR A 144 1.80 7.04 -16.68
CA TYR A 144 1.42 6.03 -17.69
C TYR A 144 1.58 6.57 -19.13
N GLY A 145 2.19 7.74 -19.30
CA GLY A 145 2.42 8.43 -20.57
C GLY A 145 1.21 9.21 -21.07
N SER A 146 0.01 8.63 -21.04
CA SER A 146 -1.24 9.31 -21.46
C SER A 146 -1.96 10.03 -20.33
N PHE A 147 -1.72 9.61 -19.09
CA PHE A 147 -2.20 10.22 -17.87
C PHE A 147 -1.23 9.92 -16.73
N LYS A 148 -1.34 10.68 -15.65
CA LYS A 148 -0.61 10.42 -14.41
C LYS A 148 -1.55 10.34 -13.23
N GLN A 149 -1.12 9.59 -12.22
CA GLN A 149 -1.77 9.49 -10.93
C GLN A 149 -0.82 9.97 -9.86
N GLU A 150 -1.31 10.77 -8.92
CA GLU A 150 -0.55 11.28 -7.79
C GLU A 150 -1.34 11.11 -6.49
N GLY A 151 -0.63 11.04 -5.37
CA GLY A 151 -1.27 10.88 -4.08
C GLY A 151 -0.32 10.42 -3.00
N ARG A 152 -0.87 9.77 -1.98
CA ARG A 152 -0.12 9.23 -0.85
C ARG A 152 -0.44 7.77 -0.61
N ALA A 153 0.53 7.04 -0.08
CA ALA A 153 0.39 5.64 0.24
C ALA A 153 1.01 5.30 1.58
N ARG A 154 0.58 4.16 2.14
CA ARG A 154 1.12 3.60 3.38
C ARG A 154 1.06 2.09 3.37
N PHE A 155 2.04 1.46 4.01
CA PHE A 155 1.97 0.04 4.32
C PHE A 155 1.12 -0.21 5.57
N SER A 156 0.48 -1.38 5.63
CA SER A 156 0.00 -1.92 6.91
C SER A 156 1.18 -2.28 7.82
N GLU A 157 0.94 -2.35 9.13
CA GLU A 157 1.98 -2.68 10.12
C GLU A 157 2.66 -4.04 9.86
N ASP A 158 1.91 -5.00 9.31
CA ASP A 158 2.40 -6.33 8.93
C ASP A 158 2.96 -6.39 7.50
N THR A 159 2.96 -5.26 6.78
CA THR A 159 3.43 -5.09 5.40
C THR A 159 2.73 -5.99 4.38
N LYS A 160 1.55 -6.51 4.70
CA LYS A 160 0.75 -7.33 3.78
C LYS A 160 -0.23 -6.53 2.92
N LYS A 161 -0.44 -5.25 3.25
CA LYS A 161 -1.30 -4.36 2.48
C LYS A 161 -0.60 -3.05 2.17
N LEU A 162 -0.88 -2.53 0.99
CA LEU A 162 -0.55 -1.17 0.59
C LEU A 162 -1.85 -0.40 0.37
N SER A 163 -2.08 0.64 1.17
CA SER A 163 -3.20 1.57 0.95
C SER A 163 -2.72 2.76 0.14
N MET A 164 -3.34 3.03 -0.99
CA MET A 164 -3.01 4.16 -1.88
C MET A 164 -4.22 5.07 -2.05
N GLU A 165 -4.10 6.32 -1.64
CA GLU A 165 -5.06 7.38 -1.90
C GLU A 165 -4.51 8.20 -3.07
N LEU A 166 -4.92 7.81 -4.28
CA LEU A 166 -4.44 8.39 -5.54
C LEU A 166 -5.54 9.21 -6.20
N TYR A 167 -5.13 10.15 -7.04
CA TYR A 167 -5.95 11.05 -7.84
C TYR A 167 -5.33 11.20 -9.23
N PHE A 168 -6.11 11.59 -10.23
CA PHE A 168 -5.51 12.08 -11.48
C PHE A 168 -4.71 13.36 -11.21
N GLU A 169 -3.55 13.50 -11.88
CA GLU A 169 -2.64 14.63 -11.70
C GLU A 169 -3.38 15.99 -11.78
N ALA A 170 -3.09 16.86 -10.81
CA ALA A 170 -3.67 18.19 -10.66
C ALA A 170 -5.21 18.24 -10.47
N LYS A 171 -5.86 17.12 -10.10
CA LYS A 171 -7.30 17.09 -9.80
C LYS A 171 -7.64 17.21 -8.32
N ALA A 172 -6.65 17.00 -7.44
CA ALA A 172 -6.83 17.10 -6.00
C ALA A 172 -5.70 17.92 -5.35
N THR A 173 -6.00 18.52 -4.21
CA THR A 173 -5.04 19.18 -3.32
C THR A 173 -5.19 18.65 -1.91
N GLY A 174 -4.18 18.86 -1.05
CA GLY A 174 -4.23 18.42 0.35
C GLY A 174 -3.94 16.93 0.54
N TRP A 175 -3.47 16.24 -0.51
CA TRP A 175 -3.15 14.82 -0.50
C TRP A 175 -1.73 14.52 -0.02
N HIS A 176 -0.90 15.52 0.23
CA HIS A 176 0.48 15.29 0.67
C HIS A 176 0.51 14.61 2.05
N CYS A 177 1.60 13.93 2.35
CA CYS A 177 1.80 13.33 3.67
C CYS A 177 1.87 14.40 4.78
N ALA A 178 2.32 15.61 4.44
CA ALA A 178 2.33 16.76 5.34
C ALA A 178 0.92 17.28 5.70
N ASP A 179 -0.07 17.04 4.84
CA ASP A 179 -1.45 17.46 5.03
C ASP A 179 -2.29 16.43 5.80
N GLY A 180 -1.74 15.25 6.06
CA GLY A 180 -2.37 14.18 6.82
C GLY A 180 -1.97 12.78 6.39
N ALA A 181 -2.34 11.80 7.21
CA ALA A 181 -2.20 10.39 6.86
C ALA A 181 -3.14 10.00 5.70
N VAL A 182 -2.86 8.88 5.04
CA VAL A 182 -3.73 8.28 4.02
C VAL A 182 -5.18 8.18 4.52
N GLY A 183 -6.12 8.76 3.77
CA GLY A 183 -7.54 8.82 4.13
C GLY A 183 -7.94 10.00 5.04
N ALA A 184 -7.04 10.92 5.34
CA ALA A 184 -7.38 12.13 6.09
C ALA A 184 -8.28 13.07 5.29
N LYS A 185 -9.18 13.79 5.97
CA LYS A 185 -10.14 14.74 5.38
C LYS A 185 -9.52 16.10 5.01
N SER A 186 -8.27 16.09 4.55
CA SER A 186 -7.56 17.28 4.04
C SER A 186 -7.74 17.48 2.53
N ILE A 187 -8.34 16.51 1.85
CA ILE A 187 -8.46 16.50 0.40
C ILE A 187 -9.52 17.50 -0.07
N SER A 188 -9.16 18.27 -1.11
CA SER A 188 -10.12 19.02 -1.91
C SER A 188 -10.03 18.63 -3.37
N THR A 189 -11.19 18.52 -4.02
CA THR A 189 -11.32 18.28 -5.46
C THR A 189 -12.17 19.39 -6.07
N SER A 190 -11.73 19.97 -7.19
CA SER A 190 -12.38 21.14 -7.81
C SER A 190 -12.67 22.30 -6.84
N GLY A 191 -11.80 22.51 -5.84
CA GLY A 191 -11.93 23.56 -4.83
C GLY A 191 -13.00 23.31 -3.75
N GLN A 192 -13.61 22.12 -3.71
CA GLN A 192 -14.56 21.70 -2.68
C GLN A 192 -13.94 20.62 -1.79
N ALA A 193 -14.37 20.54 -0.54
CA ALA A 193 -13.94 19.45 0.34
C ALA A 193 -14.40 18.10 -0.24
N PHE A 194 -13.48 17.14 -0.35
CA PHE A 194 -13.82 15.81 -0.83
C PHE A 194 -14.54 15.02 0.26
N THR A 195 -15.70 14.45 -0.10
CA THR A 195 -16.56 13.71 0.85
C THR A 195 -16.61 12.21 0.59
N GLY A 196 -16.00 11.75 -0.51
CA GLY A 196 -15.94 10.33 -0.87
C GLY A 196 -14.85 9.57 -0.14
N ASN A 197 -14.66 8.31 -0.52
CA ASN A 197 -13.51 7.50 -0.13
C ASN A 197 -12.66 7.23 -1.37
N ALA A 198 -11.37 7.60 -1.34
CA ALA A 198 -10.43 7.35 -2.44
C ALA A 198 -9.33 6.34 -2.08
N VAL A 199 -9.38 5.77 -0.87
CA VAL A 199 -8.33 4.86 -0.38
C VAL A 199 -8.50 3.48 -1.02
N GLN A 200 -7.65 3.20 -2.00
CA GLN A 200 -7.54 1.92 -2.66
C GLN A 200 -6.64 1.01 -1.83
N VAL A 201 -7.15 -0.13 -1.38
CA VAL A 201 -6.37 -1.07 -0.56
C VAL A 201 -5.92 -2.24 -1.44
N TYR A 202 -4.63 -2.52 -1.43
CA TYR A 202 -4.07 -3.64 -2.19
C TYR A 202 -3.49 -4.65 -1.24
N GLU A 203 -3.87 -5.92 -1.42
CA GLU A 203 -3.21 -7.04 -0.78
C GLU A 203 -1.93 -7.37 -1.53
N ILE A 204 -0.84 -7.54 -0.78
CA ILE A 204 0.49 -7.80 -1.32
C ILE A 204 0.74 -9.30 -1.28
N SER A 205 1.11 -9.87 -2.42
CA SER A 205 1.43 -11.29 -2.59
C SER A 205 2.69 -11.49 -3.42
N GLY A 206 3.39 -12.61 -3.21
CA GLY A 206 4.67 -12.93 -3.85
C GLY A 206 5.83 -13.01 -2.87
#